data_AF-A0ABD5SU80-F1
#
_entry.id   AF-A0ABD5SU80-F1
#
_cell.length_a   1.000
_cell.length_b   1.000
_cell.length_c   1.000
_cell.angle_alpha   90.00
_cell.angle_beta   90.00
_cell.angle_gamma   90.00
#
_symmetry.space_group_name_H-M   'P 1'
#
loop_
_entity.id
_entity.type
_entity.pdbx_description
1 polymer ?
#
loop_
_entity_poly.entity_id
_entity_poly.type
_entity_poly.pdbx_seq_one_letter_code
_entity_poly.pdbx_strand_id
1 'polypeptide(L)'
;MPALSPDTVALALPRDDLWVLHHVLLERLDAERTAPAPASIDPPPLAVYRVFDTLEAGETSVRITDLEAVTDVLRHDGACPPWCLGCARLAALRQRLMQLSERQQPSDTYEIADD
;
A
#
# COMPACT_ATOMS: atom_id res chain seq x y z
N MET A 1 5.16 7.00 -27.32
CA MET A 1 5.34 6.51 -25.94
C MET A 1 4.31 7.22 -25.08
N PRO A 2 3.38 6.52 -24.41
CA PRO A 2 2.40 7.20 -23.56
C PRO A 2 3.15 7.86 -22.40
N ALA A 3 2.90 9.15 -22.20
CA ALA A 3 3.40 9.89 -21.05
C ALA A 3 2.73 9.30 -19.80
N LEU A 4 3.53 8.84 -18.85
CA LEU A 4 3.06 8.49 -17.51
C LEU A 4 2.32 9.71 -16.95
N SER A 5 1.08 9.52 -16.50
CA SER A 5 0.33 10.57 -15.83
C SER A 5 1.11 11.02 -14.59
N PRO A 6 1.12 12.33 -14.25
CA PRO A 6 1.88 12.85 -13.10
C PRO A 6 1.47 12.20 -11.76
N ASP A 7 0.30 11.56 -11.71
CA ASP A 7 -0.24 10.88 -10.54
C ASP A 7 0.15 9.39 -10.45
N THR A 8 1.08 8.92 -11.27
CA THR A 8 1.50 7.51 -11.31
C THR A 8 2.97 7.32 -10.94
N VAL A 9 3.25 6.27 -10.19
CA VAL A 9 4.60 5.88 -9.76
C VAL A 9 4.92 4.47 -10.25
N ALA A 10 6.19 4.26 -10.57
CA ALA A 10 6.71 2.94 -10.88
C ALA A 10 6.87 2.11 -9.59
N LEU A 11 6.01 1.12 -9.40
CA LEU A 11 6.08 0.14 -8.33
C LEU A 11 6.33 -1.25 -8.94
N ALA A 12 7.47 -1.84 -8.60
CA ALA A 12 7.77 -3.24 -8.89
C ALA A 12 8.06 -3.96 -7.57
N LEU A 13 7.19 -4.90 -7.19
CA LEU A 13 7.40 -5.73 -6.02
C LEU A 13 7.96 -7.10 -6.43
N PRO A 14 9.06 -7.57 -5.81
CA PRO A 14 9.45 -8.97 -5.98
C PRO A 14 8.33 -9.87 -5.45
N ARG A 15 8.25 -11.10 -5.99
CA ARG A 15 7.17 -12.05 -5.68
C ARG A 15 6.93 -12.25 -4.18
N ASP A 16 7.99 -12.30 -3.40
CA ASP A 16 7.89 -12.45 -1.96
C ASP A 16 7.27 -11.22 -1.26
N ASP A 17 7.51 -10.01 -1.75
CA ASP A 17 6.90 -8.79 -1.19
C ASP A 17 5.42 -8.71 -1.57
N LEU A 18 5.08 -9.17 -2.78
CA LEU A 18 3.69 -9.32 -3.21
C LEU A 18 2.96 -10.37 -2.35
N TRP A 19 3.65 -11.46 -1.98
CA TRP A 19 3.12 -12.47 -1.07
C TRP A 19 2.84 -11.90 0.34
N VAL A 20 3.71 -11.02 0.84
CA VAL A 20 3.48 -10.31 2.11
C VAL A 20 2.22 -9.44 2.01
N LEU A 21 2.08 -8.64 0.94
CA LEU A 21 0.89 -7.82 0.74
C LEU A 21 -0.39 -8.69 0.66
N HIS A 22 -0.31 -9.81 -0.05
CA HIS A 22 -1.41 -10.77 -0.15
C HIS A 22 -1.84 -11.31 1.22
N HIS A 23 -0.89 -11.68 2.08
CA HIS A 23 -1.21 -12.22 3.40
C HIS A 23 -1.77 -11.18 4.37
N VAL A 24 -1.31 -9.93 4.31
CA VAL A 24 -1.94 -8.83 5.07
C VAL A 24 -3.40 -8.64 4.66
N LEU A 25 -3.68 -8.70 3.35
CA LEU A 25 -5.05 -8.60 2.84
C LEU A 25 -5.92 -9.76 3.34
N LEU A 26 -5.40 -10.99 3.30
CA LEU A 26 -6.13 -12.16 3.81
C LEU A 26 -6.43 -12.07 5.30
N GLU A 27 -5.47 -11.62 6.12
CA GLU A 27 -5.70 -11.43 7.55
C GLU A 27 -6.75 -10.35 7.82
N ARG A 28 -6.74 -9.27 7.05
CA ARG A 28 -7.74 -8.20 7.23
C ARG A 28 -9.14 -8.67 6.85
N LEU A 29 -9.27 -9.43 5.76
CA LEU A 29 -10.53 -10.07 5.38
C LEU A 29 -11.00 -11.10 6.42
N ASP A 30 -10.08 -11.86 7.01
CA ASP A 30 -10.41 -12.82 8.06
C ASP A 30 -10.83 -12.12 9.36
N ALA A 31 -10.15 -11.03 9.73
CA ALA A 31 -10.50 -10.19 10.86
C ALA A 31 -11.89 -9.57 10.67
N GLU A 32 -12.19 -9.00 9.49
CA GLU A 32 -13.52 -8.48 9.14
C GLU A 32 -14.60 -9.57 9.28
N ARG A 33 -14.32 -10.78 8.78
CA ARG A 33 -15.24 -11.92 8.83
C ARG A 33 -15.50 -12.43 10.24
N THR A 34 -14.49 -12.41 11.10
CA THR A 34 -14.53 -12.98 12.46
C THR A 34 -14.86 -11.94 13.54
N ALA A 35 -14.89 -10.66 13.18
CA ALA A 35 -15.20 -9.58 14.10
C ALA A 35 -16.61 -9.77 14.71
N PRO A 36 -16.74 -9.67 16.04
CA PRO A 36 -18.05 -9.75 16.70
C PRO A 36 -18.99 -8.60 16.33
N ALA A 37 -18.44 -7.49 15.83
CA ALA A 37 -19.17 -6.40 15.22
C ALA A 37 -18.60 -6.13 13.82
N PRO A 38 -19.28 -6.54 12.73
CA PRO A 38 -18.73 -6.42 11.38
C PRO A 38 -18.46 -4.97 10.93
N ALA A 39 -19.07 -3.97 11.59
CA ALA A 39 -18.82 -2.56 11.33
C ALA A 39 -17.58 -1.99 12.08
N SER A 40 -16.90 -2.79 12.92
CA SER A 40 -15.73 -2.32 13.68
C SER A 40 -14.40 -2.48 12.95
N ILE A 41 -14.40 -3.15 11.78
CA ILE A 41 -13.22 -3.29 10.93
C ILE A 41 -13.56 -2.70 9.57
N ASP A 42 -12.85 -1.63 9.20
CA ASP A 42 -13.03 -1.04 7.89
C ASP A 42 -12.51 -2.02 6.81
N PRO A 43 -13.31 -2.32 5.78
CA PRO A 43 -12.89 -3.20 4.71
C PRO A 43 -11.66 -2.62 3.99
N PRO A 44 -10.79 -3.47 3.40
CA PRO A 44 -9.67 -2.98 2.62
C PRO A 44 -10.17 -2.05 1.48
N PRO A 45 -9.58 -0.86 1.29
CA PRO A 45 -9.98 0.04 0.21
C PRO A 45 -9.85 -0.64 -1.16
N LEU A 46 -10.78 -0.36 -2.08
CA LEU A 46 -10.74 -0.90 -3.46
C LEU A 46 -9.40 -0.64 -4.17
N ALA A 47 -8.76 0.48 -3.81
CA ALA A 47 -7.42 0.86 -4.24
C ALA A 47 -6.36 -0.24 -4.03
N VAL A 48 -6.42 -0.98 -2.93
CA VAL A 48 -5.43 -2.01 -2.59
C VAL A 48 -5.56 -3.21 -3.53
N TYR A 49 -6.79 -3.61 -3.85
CA TYR A 49 -7.05 -4.65 -4.84
C TYR A 49 -6.58 -4.24 -6.24
N ARG A 50 -6.83 -2.99 -6.64
CA ARG A 50 -6.34 -2.49 -7.94
C ARG A 50 -4.82 -2.56 -8.05
N VAL A 51 -4.09 -2.17 -7.01
CA VAL A 51 -2.62 -2.30 -7.01
C VAL A 51 -2.20 -3.76 -7.12
N PHE A 52 -2.89 -4.66 -6.44
CA PHE A 52 -2.61 -6.09 -6.53
C PHE A 52 -2.81 -6.61 -7.96
N ASP A 53 -3.95 -6.32 -8.58
CA ASP A 53 -4.27 -6.72 -9.96
C ASP A 53 -3.24 -6.16 -10.96
N THR A 54 -2.84 -4.88 -10.81
CA THR A 54 -1.79 -4.26 -11.63
C THR A 54 -0.47 -5.02 -11.50
N LEU A 55 -0.02 -5.31 -10.28
CA LEU A 55 1.24 -6.00 -10.05
C LEU A 55 1.20 -7.47 -10.52
N GLU A 56 0.07 -8.17 -10.34
CA GLU A 56 -0.13 -9.53 -10.83
C GLU A 56 -0.17 -9.63 -12.36
N ALA A 57 -0.70 -8.60 -13.04
CA ALA A 57 -0.64 -8.47 -14.48
C ALA A 57 0.79 -8.21 -15.01
N GLY A 58 1.77 -8.01 -14.13
CA GLY A 58 3.14 -7.66 -14.48
C GLY A 58 3.31 -6.18 -14.84
N GLU A 59 2.28 -5.37 -14.62
CA GLU A 59 2.35 -3.93 -14.77
C GLU A 59 3.04 -3.32 -13.54
N THR A 60 3.65 -2.15 -13.74
CA THR A 60 4.40 -1.45 -12.68
C THR A 60 3.95 -0.02 -12.47
N SER A 61 2.99 0.48 -13.24
CA SER A 61 2.48 1.84 -13.09
C SER A 61 1.27 1.83 -12.17
N VAL A 62 1.42 2.37 -10.97
CA VAL A 62 0.34 2.46 -9.97
C VAL A 62 0.05 3.92 -9.65
N ARG A 63 -1.18 4.26 -9.31
CA ARG A 63 -1.50 5.63 -8.89
C ARG A 63 -0.97 5.88 -7.48
N ILE A 64 -0.51 7.10 -7.23
CA ILE A 64 0.02 7.53 -5.92
C ILE A 64 -1.02 7.33 -4.82
N THR A 65 -2.27 7.73 -5.09
CA THR A 65 -3.39 7.54 -4.15
C THR A 65 -3.71 6.08 -3.85
N ASP A 66 -3.50 5.19 -4.82
CA ASP A 66 -3.68 3.75 -4.59
C ASP A 66 -2.50 3.18 -3.78
N LEU A 67 -1.27 3.68 -3.99
CA LEU A 67 -0.09 3.33 -3.19
C LEU A 67 -0.23 3.78 -1.72
N GLU A 68 -0.81 4.95 -1.48
CA GLU A 68 -1.11 5.43 -0.12
C GLU A 68 -2.08 4.50 0.61
N ALA A 69 -3.14 4.06 -0.06
CA ALA A 69 -4.09 3.10 0.51
C ALA A 69 -3.42 1.75 0.85
N VAL A 70 -2.51 1.26 0.01
CA VAL A 70 -1.72 0.06 0.30
C VAL A 70 -0.84 0.28 1.53
N THR A 71 -0.21 1.45 1.61
CA THR A 71 0.66 1.81 2.73
C THR A 71 -0.12 1.88 4.05
N ASP A 72 -1.33 2.43 4.02
CA ASP A 72 -2.22 2.49 5.18
C ASP A 72 -2.68 1.09 5.64
N VAL A 73 -3.03 0.21 4.69
CA VAL A 73 -3.36 -1.19 5.02
C VAL A 73 -2.15 -1.92 5.63
N LEU A 74 -0.93 -1.64 5.17
CA LEU A 74 0.29 -2.19 5.77
C LEU A 74 0.67 -1.56 7.13
N ARG A 75 0.00 -0.48 7.56
CA ARG A 75 0.15 0.09 8.91
C ARG A 75 -0.71 -0.63 9.95
N HIS A 76 -1.59 -1.54 9.55
CA HIS A 76 -2.47 -2.27 10.47
C HIS A 76 -1.70 -3.00 11.58
N ASP A 77 -2.33 -3.06 12.76
CA ASP A 77 -1.71 -3.03 14.09
C ASP A 77 -0.52 -3.97 14.31
N GLY A 78 0.69 -3.37 14.35
CA GLY A 78 1.78 -3.51 15.33
C GLY A 78 2.35 -4.88 15.74
N ALA A 79 1.61 -5.97 15.62
CA ALA A 79 2.02 -7.32 15.98
C ALA A 79 2.62 -8.02 14.77
N CYS A 80 3.64 -8.86 15.02
CA CYS A 80 4.13 -9.76 13.99
C CYS A 80 3.09 -10.83 13.73
N PRO A 81 2.49 -10.90 12.53
CA PRO A 81 1.53 -11.94 12.29
C PRO A 81 2.23 -13.30 12.19
N PRO A 82 1.57 -14.40 12.56
CA PRO A 82 2.20 -15.71 12.70
C PRO A 82 2.76 -16.28 11.38
N TRP A 83 2.26 -15.82 10.23
CA TRP A 83 2.80 -16.16 8.90
C TRP A 83 4.04 -15.34 8.53
N CYS A 84 4.32 -14.25 9.24
CA CYS A 84 5.49 -13.42 9.01
C CYS A 84 6.71 -14.06 9.67
N LEU A 85 7.32 -15.02 8.97
CA LEU A 85 8.67 -15.53 9.26
C LEU A 85 9.69 -14.41 9.00
N GLY A 86 9.68 -13.38 9.86
CA GLY A 86 10.54 -12.21 9.76
C GLY A 86 9.76 -10.90 9.58
N CYS A 87 9.29 -10.32 10.70
CA CYS A 87 8.73 -8.97 10.78
C CYS A 87 9.56 -7.88 10.07
N ALA A 88 10.87 -8.13 9.94
CA ALA A 88 11.77 -7.28 9.18
C ALA A 88 11.34 -7.07 7.72
N ARG A 89 10.77 -8.09 7.06
CA ARG A 89 10.34 -7.98 5.66
C ARG A 89 9.10 -7.11 5.49
N LEU A 90 8.09 -7.29 6.35
CA LEU A 90 6.91 -6.43 6.38
C LEU A 90 7.29 -4.97 6.69
N ALA A 91 8.19 -4.77 7.66
CA ALA A 91 8.70 -3.45 8.00
C ALA A 91 9.46 -2.80 6.83
N ALA A 92 10.31 -3.56 6.13
CA ALA A 92 11.04 -3.11 4.96
C ALA A 92 10.11 -2.75 3.79
N LEU A 93 9.08 -3.58 3.53
CA LEU A 93 8.07 -3.29 2.52
C LEU A 93 7.34 -1.98 2.84
N ARG A 94 6.86 -1.82 4.09
CA ARG A 94 6.19 -0.59 4.54
C ARG A 94 7.08 0.64 4.35
N GLN A 95 8.34 0.56 4.77
CA GLN A 95 9.30 1.66 4.61
C GLN A 95 9.52 2.01 3.14
N ARG A 96 9.63 0.99 2.27
CA ARG A 96 9.81 1.18 0.83
C ARG A 96 8.62 1.90 0.20
N LEU A 97 7.38 1.53 0.54
CA LEU A 97 6.19 2.18 -0.02
C LEU A 97 6.05 3.63 0.46
N MET A 98 6.33 3.91 1.74
CA MET A 98 6.35 5.29 2.27
C MET A 98 7.38 6.17 1.55
N GLN A 99 8.59 5.66 1.32
CA GLN A 99 9.60 6.43 0.58
C GLN A 99 9.21 6.68 -0.88
N LEU A 100 8.48 5.74 -1.50
CA LEU A 100 8.00 5.92 -2.87
C LEU A 100 6.88 6.96 -2.96
N SER A 101 5.98 7.01 -1.98
CA SER A 101 4.95 8.07 -1.92
C SER A 101 5.58 9.44 -1.65
N GLU A 102 6.50 9.55 -0.67
CA GLU A 102 7.16 10.82 -0.32
C GLU A 102 7.96 11.43 -1.48
N ARG A 103 8.64 10.60 -2.28
CA ARG A 103 9.40 11.06 -3.45
C ARG A 103 8.53 11.58 -4.58
N GLN A 104 7.24 11.27 -4.57
CA GLN A 104 6.29 11.65 -5.62
C GLN A 104 5.33 12.74 -5.18
N GLN A 105 5.25 13.05 -3.88
CA GLN A 105 4.61 14.27 -3.43
C GLN A 105 5.48 15.45 -3.89
N PRO A 106 5.00 16.31 -4.80
CA PRO A 106 5.69 17.56 -5.06
C PRO A 106 5.76 18.31 -3.73
N SER A 107 6.94 18.83 -3.40
CA SER A 107 7.06 19.80 -2.31
C SER A 107 6.07 20.91 -2.61
N ASP A 108 4.91 20.90 -1.95
CA ASP A 108 3.97 22.01 -1.90
C ASP A 108 4.70 23.15 -1.17
N THR A 109 5.59 23.81 -1.91
CA THR A 109 6.21 25.06 -1.51
C THR A 109 5.11 26.07 -1.68
N TYR A 110 4.32 26.25 -0.62
CA TYR A 110 3.49 27.42 -0.44
C TYR A 110 4.42 28.63 -0.51
N GLU A 111 4.51 29.24 -1.69
CA GLU A 111 5.02 30.59 -1.86
C GLU A 111 4.00 31.50 -1.18
N ILE A 112 4.24 31.83 0.08
CA ILE A 112 3.48 32.85 0.81
C ILE A 112 3.79 34.16 0.11
N ALA A 113 2.87 34.61 -0.75
CA ALA A 113 2.89 35.96 -1.27
C ALA A 113 2.57 36.91 -0.11
N ASP A 114 3.57 37.71 0.25
CA ASP A 114 3.48 38.85 1.15
C ASP A 114 2.74 39.99 0.40
N ASP A 115 1.64 40.49 0.98
CA ASP A 115 1.01 41.78 0.63
C ASP A 115 0.72 42.56 1.92
#